data_AF-A0A944XJ87-F1
#
_entry.id   AF-A0A944XJ87-F1
#
_cell.length_a   1.000
_cell.length_b   1.000
_cell.length_c   1.000
_cell.angle_alpha   90.00
_cell.angle_beta   90.00
_cell.angle_gamma   90.00
#
_symmetry.space_group_name_H-M   'P 1'
#
loop_
_entity.id
_entity.type
_entity.pdbx_description
1 polymer ?
#
loop_
_entity_poly.entity_id
_entity_poly.type
_entity_poly.pdbx_seq_one_letter_code
_entity_poly.pdbx_strand_id
1 'polypeptide(L)' 'MTDQNNPNEAGAAMMPYLIDGLKRLNVDEMERLDAAITPDTAFLMTKAFGPELGALLWPLIAGDES' A
#
# COMPACT_ATOMS: atom_id res chain seq x y z
N MET A 1 -8.78 8.84 21.70
CA MET A 1 -9.75 7.88 21.14
C MET A 1 -9.65 8.02 19.65
N THR A 2 -9.09 7.02 18.96
CA THR A 2 -9.06 6.96 17.49
C THR A 2 -10.48 6.73 17.00
N ASP A 3 -10.96 7.55 16.07
CA ASP A 3 -12.27 7.32 15.46
C ASP A 3 -12.11 6.21 14.42
N GLN A 4 -12.54 5.01 14.77
CA GLN A 4 -12.47 3.84 13.89
C GLN A 4 -13.33 3.98 12.62
N ASN A 5 -14.17 5.02 12.51
CA ASN A 5 -14.96 5.32 11.31
C ASN A 5 -14.29 6.35 10.39
N ASN A 6 -13.11 6.87 10.75
CA ASN A 6 -12.32 7.72 9.86
C ASN A 6 -11.32 6.82 9.09
N PRO A 7 -11.59 6.47 7.82
CA PRO A 7 -10.71 5.59 7.04
C PRO A 7 -9.27 6.13 6.90
N ASN A 8 -9.08 7.44 7.01
CA ASN A 8 -7.75 8.05 6.99
C ASN A 8 -6.96 7.77 8.28
N GLU A 9 -7.63 7.74 9.44
CA GLU A 9 -6.98 7.38 10.73
C GLU A 9 -6.65 5.89 10.79
N ALA A 10 -7.56 5.04 10.28
CA ALA A 10 -7.33 3.60 10.19
C ALA A 10 -6.15 3.27 9.25
N GLY A 11 -6.06 3.98 8.12
CA GLY A 11 -4.92 3.96 7.20
C GLY A 11 -3.60 4.25 7.88
N ALA A 12 -3.49 5.44 8.47
CA ALA A 12 -2.28 5.89 9.16
C ALA A 12 -1.85 4.93 10.28
N ALA A 13 -2.80 4.35 11.02
CA ALA A 13 -2.52 3.39 12.08
C ALA A 13 -1.99 2.04 11.58
N MET A 14 -2.36 1.62 10.35
CA MET A 14 -1.93 0.36 9.75
C MET A 14 -0.53 0.44 9.10
N MET A 15 -0.11 1.64 8.68
CA MET A 15 1.14 1.84 7.92
C MET A 15 2.40 1.20 8.54
N PRO A 16 2.66 1.29 9.86
CA PRO A 16 3.83 0.66 10.46
C PRO A 16 3.85 -0.85 10.29
N TYR A 17 2.68 -1.50 10.45
CA TYR A 17 2.55 -2.95 10.31
C TYR A 17 2.73 -3.41 8.87
N LEU A 18 2.23 -2.62 7.91
CA LEU A 18 2.39 -2.90 6.49
C LEU A 18 3.87 -2.79 6.08
N ILE A 19 4.55 -1.72 6.47
CA ILE A 19 5.98 -1.52 6.19
C ILE A 19 6.82 -2.66 6.78
N ASP A 20 6.55 -3.05 8.03
CA ASP A 20 7.26 -4.17 8.67
C ASP A 20 6.90 -5.53 8.07
N GLY A 21 5.69 -5.68 7.52
CA GLY A 21 5.29 -6.86 6.76
C GLY A 21 6.06 -6.98 5.45
N LEU A 22 6.19 -5.89 4.69
CA LEU A 22 6.92 -5.85 3.41
C LEU A 22 8.39 -6.23 3.57
N LYS A 23 9.04 -5.84 4.68
CA LYS A 23 10.44 -6.24 4.98
C LYS A 23 10.65 -7.75 5.14
N ARG A 24 9.58 -8.54 5.30
CA ARG A 24 9.67 -10.00 5.43
C ARG A 24 9.77 -10.68 4.07
N LEU A 25 9.42 -9.99 3.00
CA LEU A 25 9.52 -10.50 1.64
C LEU A 25 10.97 -10.43 1.19
N ASN A 26 11.43 -11.51 0.54
CA ASN A 26 12.68 -11.45 -0.21
C ASN A 26 12.48 -10.70 -1.54
N VAL A 27 13.56 -10.53 -2.32
CA VAL A 27 13.54 -9.76 -3.57
C VAL A 27 12.54 -10.34 -4.58
N ASP A 28 12.58 -11.65 -4.83
CA ASP A 28 11.68 -12.32 -5.78
C ASP A 28 10.20 -12.21 -5.36
N GLU A 29 9.92 -12.28 -4.06
CA GLU A 29 8.57 -12.11 -3.52
C GLU A 29 8.08 -10.66 -3.64
N MET A 30 8.99 -9.69 -3.49
CA MET A 30 8.68 -8.28 -3.69
C MET A 30 8.37 -7.99 -5.17
N GLU A 31 9.13 -8.54 -6.12
CA GLU A 31 8.86 -8.41 -7.56
C GLU A 31 7.53 -9.04 -7.96
N ARG A 32 7.16 -10.19 -7.37
CA ARG A 32 5.85 -10.80 -7.59
C ARG A 32 4.71 -9.97 -7.03
N LEU A 33 4.92 -9.34 -5.87
CA LEU A 33 3.94 -8.45 -5.27
C LEU A 33 3.75 -7.20 -6.13
N ASP A 34 4.84 -6.62 -6.61
CA ASP A 34 4.86 -5.48 -7.53
C ASP A 34 4.02 -5.78 -8.79
N ALA A 35 4.31 -6.90 -9.47
CA ALA A 35 3.56 -7.33 -10.64
C ALA A 35 2.08 -7.67 -10.37
N ALA A 36 1.72 -8.00 -9.13
CA ALA A 36 0.35 -8.34 -8.75
C ALA A 36 -0.51 -7.10 -8.43
N ILE A 37 0.11 -6.00 -7.99
CA ILE A 37 -0.61 -4.77 -7.66
C ILE A 37 -0.82 -3.95 -8.92
N THR A 38 -2.01 -4.08 -9.50
CA THR A 38 -2.40 -3.25 -10.65
C THR A 38 -2.65 -1.79 -10.22
N PRO A 39 -2.54 -0.82 -11.16
CA PRO A 39 -2.90 0.57 -10.90
C PRO A 39 -4.30 0.73 -10.28
N ASP A 40 -5.29 0.00 -10.79
CA ASP A 40 -6.66 0.00 -10.28
C ASP A 40 -6.74 -0.52 -8.83
N THR A 41 -6.01 -1.58 -8.52
CA THR A 41 -5.96 -2.14 -7.16
C THR A 41 -5.40 -1.11 -6.19
N ALA A 42 -4.28 -0.48 -6.55
CA ALA A 42 -3.68 0.53 -5.69
C ALA A 42 -4.54 1.79 -5.53
N PHE A 43 -5.26 2.22 -6.57
CA PHE A 43 -6.25 3.29 -6.47
C PHE A 43 -7.38 2.95 -5.49
N LEU A 44 -7.96 1.75 -5.58
CA LEU A 44 -9.01 1.29 -4.67
C LEU A 44 -8.52 1.15 -3.23
N MET A 45 -7.29 0.65 -3.04
CA MET A 45 -6.64 0.58 -1.72
C MET A 45 -6.42 1.98 -1.13
N THR A 46 -5.98 2.95 -1.93
CA THR A 46 -5.84 4.35 -1.52
C THR A 46 -7.19 4.96 -1.12
N LYS A 47 -8.25 4.66 -1.87
CA LYS A 47 -9.63 5.10 -1.53
C LYS A 47 -10.13 4.51 -0.21
N ALA A 48 -9.80 3.24 0.05
CA ALA A 48 -10.30 2.51 1.21
C ALA A 48 -9.52 2.84 2.50
N PHE A 49 -8.21 3.01 2.39
CA PHE A 49 -7.29 3.14 3.54
C PHE A 49 -6.56 4.48 3.58
N GLY A 50 -6.89 5.42 2.71
CA GLY A 50 -6.33 6.77 2.76
C GLY A 50 -5.06 6.97 1.92
N PRO A 51 -4.62 8.24 1.84
CA PRO A 51 -3.56 8.69 0.93
C PRO A 51 -2.17 8.14 1.28
N GLU A 52 -1.92 7.80 2.53
CA GLU A 52 -0.63 7.25 2.99
C GLU A 52 -0.34 5.90 2.33
N LEU A 53 -1.37 5.06 2.16
CA LEU A 53 -1.24 3.79 1.46
C LEU A 53 -0.99 4.02 -0.04
N GLY A 54 -1.64 5.02 -0.63
CA GLY A 54 -1.39 5.40 -2.02
C GLY A 54 0.05 5.84 -2.27
N ALA A 55 0.62 6.64 -1.38
CA ALA A 55 2.01 7.07 -1.46
C ALA A 55 3.00 5.88 -1.37
N LEU A 56 2.67 4.86 -0.56
CA LEU A 56 3.47 3.64 -0.46
C LEU A 56 3.38 2.77 -1.72
N LEU A 57 2.20 2.66 -2.32
CA LEU A 57 1.97 1.84 -3.51
C LEU A 57 2.40 2.55 -4.79
N TRP A 58 2.55 3.88 -4.79
CA TRP A 58 2.89 4.67 -5.97
C TRP A 58 4.14 4.17 -6.74
N PRO A 59 5.26 3.80 -6.08
CA PRO A 59 6.41 3.24 -6.77
C PRO A 59 6.12 1.92 -7.48
N LEU A 60 5.17 1.14 -6.97
CA LEU A 60 4.76 -0.14 -7.56
C LEU A 60 3.89 0.07 -8.81
N ILE A 61 3.14 1.17 -8.85
CA ILE A 61 2.24 1.52 -9.96
C ILE A 61 3.00 2.27 -11.07
N ALA A 62 3.95 3.13 -10.68
CA ALA A 62 4.70 3.98 -11.60
C ALA A 62 5.81 3.23 -12.36
N GLY A 63 6.04 1.94 -12.05
CA GLY A 63 7.04 1.08 -12.69
C GLY A 63 6.68 0.59 -14.11
N ASP A 64 5.48 0.90 -14.63
CA ASP A 64 5.02 0.47 -15.95
C ASP A 64 5.49 1.40 -17.12
N GLU A 65 6.65 2.06 -16.97
CA GLU A 65 7.28 2.90 -18.01
C GLU A 65 8.70 2.44 -18.42
N SER A 66 8.95 1.12 -18.52
CA SER A 66 10.20 0.58 -19.09
C SER A 66 10.00 -0.10 -20.44
#